data_AF-A0A661HXZ5-F1
#
_entry.id   AF-A0A661HXZ5-F1
#
_cell.length_a   1.000
_cell.length_b   1.000
_cell.length_c   1.000
_cell.angle_alpha   90.00
_cell.angle_beta   90.00
_cell.angle_gamma   90.00
#
_symmetry.space_group_name_H-M   'P 1'
#
loop_
_entity.id
_entity.type
_entity.pdbx_description
1 polymer ?
#
loop_
_entity_poly.entity_id
_entity_poly.type
_entity_poly.pdbx_seq_one_letter_code
_entity_poly.pdbx_strand_id
1 'polypeptide(L)'
;MSQSYEPFLVAIDSFVLNDITKDYFHDDPTKNQKAEEFFNEFYMRGAVPVLTWHHIEEILAHKNDEISAKSIAFIRDLPHLALVINSHDPDFIGSILDIESIEIAKILQHESTDLAFIISSTKKEMYSFASGIDFIDSLSP
;
A
#
# COMPACT_ATOMS: atom_id res chain seq x y z
N MET A 1 -0.09 24.70 15.18
CA MET A 1 -0.87 23.60 15.78
C MET A 1 -1.02 22.55 14.70
N SER A 2 -0.24 21.46 14.74
CA SER A 2 -0.42 20.33 13.83
C SER A 2 -1.63 19.53 14.32
N GLN A 3 -2.72 19.59 13.56
CA GLN A 3 -3.85 18.71 13.77
C GLN A 3 -3.36 17.30 13.44
N SER A 4 -3.31 16.42 14.44
CA SER A 4 -2.92 15.02 14.22
C SER A 4 -4.10 14.33 13.55
N TYR A 5 -4.02 14.17 12.23
CA TYR A 5 -4.94 13.31 11.51
C TYR A 5 -4.46 11.86 11.68
N GLU A 6 -5.36 10.95 12.04
CA GLU A 6 -5.07 9.52 11.82
C GLU A 6 -4.97 9.31 10.30
N PRO A 7 -3.92 8.63 9.81
CA PRO A 7 -3.82 8.35 8.39
C PRO A 7 -4.99 7.49 7.96
N PHE A 8 -5.63 7.81 6.84
CA PHE A 8 -6.63 6.94 6.24
C PHE A 8 -6.00 6.14 5.10
N LEU A 9 -6.14 4.83 5.19
CA LEU A 9 -5.49 3.89 4.30
C LEU A 9 -6.35 3.71 3.04
N VAL A 10 -5.72 3.76 1.87
CA VAL A 10 -6.40 3.63 0.58
C VAL A 10 -5.74 2.51 -0.21
N ALA A 11 -6.47 1.42 -0.45
CA ALA A 11 -6.07 0.42 -1.42
C ALA A 11 -6.23 1.00 -2.83
N ILE A 12 -5.13 1.08 -3.57
CA ILE A 12 -5.10 1.57 -4.94
C ILE A 12 -5.03 0.36 -5.86
N ASP A 13 -6.10 0.08 -6.59
CA ASP A 13 -6.13 -0.98 -7.58
C ASP A 13 -4.98 -0.87 -8.59
N SER A 14 -4.43 -1.99 -9.06
CA SER A 14 -3.27 -1.99 -9.94
C SER A 14 -3.52 -1.30 -11.27
N PHE A 15 -4.76 -1.29 -11.76
CA PHE A 15 -5.14 -0.50 -12.93
C PHE A 15 -4.89 1.00 -12.69
N VAL A 16 -5.36 1.51 -11.55
CA VAL A 16 -5.17 2.92 -11.16
C VAL A 16 -3.70 3.23 -10.92
N LEU A 17 -2.98 2.31 -10.25
CA LEU A 17 -1.53 2.45 -10.02
C LEU A 17 -0.75 2.56 -11.33
N ASN A 18 -1.11 1.76 -12.33
CA ASN A 18 -0.48 1.78 -13.65
C ASN A 18 -0.79 3.07 -14.43
N ASP A 19 -2.03 3.55 -14.40
CA ASP A 19 -2.40 4.80 -15.05
C ASP A 19 -1.63 5.99 -14.43
N ILE A 20 -1.51 6.03 -13.10
CA ILE A 20 -0.76 7.10 -12.45
C ILE A 20 0.74 6.98 -12.72
N THR A 21 1.31 5.77 -12.68
CA THR A 21 2.72 5.51 -13.05
C THR A 21 3.01 6.01 -14.47
N LYS A 22 2.08 5.79 -15.40
CA LYS A 22 2.20 6.23 -16.78
C LYS A 22 2.22 7.75 -16.90
N ASP A 23 1.36 8.45 -16.16
CA ASP A 23 1.35 9.92 -16.15
C ASP A 23 2.59 10.49 -15.44
N TYR A 24 3.05 9.85 -14.37
CA TYR A 24 4.25 10.23 -13.61
C TYR A 24 5.52 10.18 -14.47
N PHE A 25 5.69 9.14 -15.28
CA PHE A 25 6.83 9.01 -16.20
C PHE A 25 6.55 9.49 -17.63
N HIS A 26 5.50 10.29 -17.85
CA HIS A 26 5.17 10.76 -19.18
C HIS A 26 6.14 11.87 -19.63
N ASP A 27 6.53 11.86 -20.91
CA ASP A 27 7.36 12.92 -21.51
C ASP A 27 6.68 14.30 -21.58
N ASP A 28 5.38 14.38 -21.23
CA ASP A 28 4.63 15.64 -21.20
C ASP A 28 4.73 16.19 -19.78
N PRO A 29 5.44 17.33 -19.58
CA PRO A 29 5.64 17.90 -18.25
C PRO A 29 4.33 18.19 -17.52
N THR A 30 3.25 18.46 -18.27
CA THR A 30 1.93 18.75 -17.69
C THR A 30 1.31 17.52 -17.04
N LYS A 31 1.55 16.32 -17.60
CA LYS A 31 1.02 15.07 -17.05
C LYS A 31 1.83 14.61 -15.84
N ASN A 32 3.16 14.68 -15.95
CA ASN A 32 4.06 14.41 -14.83
C ASN A 32 3.74 15.33 -13.64
N GLN A 33 3.62 16.65 -13.87
CA GLN A 33 3.26 17.60 -12.81
C GLN A 33 1.91 17.27 -12.16
N LYS A 34 0.89 16.87 -12.94
CA LYS A 34 -0.42 16.49 -12.38
C LYS A 34 -0.34 15.24 -11.50
N ALA A 35 0.46 14.25 -11.88
CA ALA A 35 0.66 13.05 -11.08
C ALA A 35 1.36 13.39 -9.74
N GLU A 36 2.35 14.28 -9.76
CA GLU A 36 3.03 14.78 -8.56
C GLU A 36 2.07 15.60 -7.67
N GLU A 37 1.31 16.52 -8.26
CA GLU A 37 0.30 17.32 -7.55
C GLU A 37 -0.77 16.43 -6.89
N PHE A 38 -1.23 15.39 -7.59
CA PHE A 38 -2.16 14.41 -7.05
C PHE A 38 -1.61 13.75 -5.78
N PHE A 39 -0.38 13.24 -5.79
CA PHE A 39 0.17 12.60 -4.58
C PHE A 39 0.48 13.59 -3.47
N ASN A 40 0.91 14.80 -3.79
CA ASN A 40 1.08 15.85 -2.80
C ASN A 40 -0.26 16.14 -2.10
N GLU A 41 -1.35 16.31 -2.84
CA GLU A 41 -2.68 16.49 -2.25
C GLU A 41 -3.16 15.25 -1.48
N PHE A 42 -2.90 14.06 -2.00
CA PHE A 42 -3.24 12.79 -1.39
C PHE A 42 -2.62 12.68 0.01
N TYR A 43 -1.30 12.88 0.12
CA TYR A 43 -0.58 12.85 1.39
C TYR A 43 -0.94 14.03 2.31
N MET A 44 -1.15 15.24 1.78
CA MET A 44 -1.58 16.39 2.59
C MET A 44 -2.93 16.16 3.28
N ARG A 45 -3.79 15.31 2.71
CA ARG A 45 -5.07 14.91 3.33
C ARG A 45 -4.92 13.79 4.37
N GLY A 46 -3.71 13.26 4.57
CA GLY A 46 -3.44 12.12 5.43
C GLY A 46 -3.75 10.77 4.79
N ALA A 47 -3.91 10.71 3.46
CA ALA A 47 -4.10 9.46 2.76
C ALA A 47 -2.77 8.72 2.61
N VAL A 48 -2.78 7.40 2.81
CA VAL A 48 -1.60 6.54 2.62
C VAL A 48 -1.99 5.38 1.70
N PRO A 49 -1.24 5.15 0.60
CA PRO A 49 -1.52 4.03 -0.28
C PRO A 49 -1.20 2.71 0.43
N VAL A 50 -2.09 1.73 0.29
CA VAL A 50 -1.89 0.37 0.78
C VAL A 50 -1.34 -0.48 -0.35
N LEU A 51 -0.21 -1.15 -0.09
CA LEU A 51 0.30 -2.23 -0.92
C LEU A 51 0.10 -3.58 -0.24
N THR A 52 -0.06 -4.58 -1.09
CA THR A 52 -0.22 -5.99 -0.74
C THR A 52 0.63 -6.81 -1.70
N TRP A 53 0.87 -8.07 -1.35
CA TRP A 53 1.54 -9.01 -2.24
C TRP A 53 0.86 -9.10 -3.62
N HIS A 54 -0.47 -8.98 -3.68
CA HIS A 54 -1.22 -9.01 -4.93
C HIS A 54 -0.79 -7.90 -5.90
N HIS A 55 -0.55 -6.68 -5.43
CA HIS A 55 -0.07 -5.60 -6.28
C HIS A 55 1.30 -5.91 -6.90
N ILE A 56 2.18 -6.58 -6.14
CA ILE A 56 3.49 -7.01 -6.63
C ILE A 56 3.35 -8.10 -7.70
N GLU A 57 2.47 -9.08 -7.47
CA GLU A 57 2.16 -10.12 -8.46
C GLU A 57 1.64 -9.51 -9.76
N GLU A 58 0.74 -8.54 -9.69
CA GLU A 58 0.17 -7.89 -10.88
C GLU A 58 1.21 -7.08 -11.66
N ILE A 59 2.10 -6.37 -10.96
CA ILE A 59 3.21 -5.63 -11.58
C ILE A 59 4.17 -6.58 -12.28
N LEU A 60 4.54 -7.70 -11.64
CA LEU A 60 5.49 -8.68 -12.18
C LEU A 60 4.88 -9.59 -13.24
N ALA A 61 3.56 -9.81 -13.21
CA ALA A 61 2.84 -10.56 -14.24
C ALA A 61 2.68 -9.79 -15.56
N HIS A 62 2.99 -8.49 -15.56
CA HIS A 62 2.90 -7.67 -16.75
C HIS A 62 3.91 -8.15 -17.81
N LYS A 63 3.46 -8.38 -19.04
CA LYS A 63 4.30 -8.91 -20.14
C LYS A 63 5.33 -7.91 -20.69
N ASN A 64 5.43 -6.73 -20.10
CA ASN A 64 6.29 -5.65 -20.57
C ASN A 64 7.16 -5.20 -19.41
N ASP A 65 8.42 -5.65 -19.43
CA ASP A 65 9.42 -5.37 -18.41
C ASP A 65 9.63 -3.87 -18.18
N GLU A 66 9.45 -3.04 -19.21
CA GLU A 66 9.57 -1.58 -19.07
C GLU A 66 8.45 -0.99 -18.20
N ILE A 67 7.23 -1.53 -18.34
CA ILE A 67 6.09 -1.11 -17.52
C ILE A 67 6.31 -1.57 -16.08
N SER A 68 6.73 -2.83 -15.88
CA SER A 68 7.04 -3.35 -14.54
C SER A 68 8.15 -2.55 -13.86
N ALA A 69 9.22 -2.22 -14.58
CA ALA A 69 10.31 -1.40 -14.05
C ALA A 69 9.86 0.01 -13.66
N LYS A 70 9.00 0.64 -14.48
CA LYS A 70 8.41 1.95 -14.16
C LYS A 70 7.50 1.87 -12.93
N SER A 71 6.65 0.86 -12.81
CA SER A 71 5.79 0.70 -11.63
C SER A 71 6.61 0.46 -10.35
N ILE A 72 7.69 -0.32 -10.42
CA ILE A 72 8.62 -0.50 -9.29
C ILE A 72 9.33 0.81 -8.93
N ALA A 73 9.82 1.55 -9.93
CA ALA A 73 10.46 2.85 -9.72
C ALA A 73 9.48 3.86 -9.10
N PHE A 74 8.24 3.88 -9.58
CA PHE A 74 7.18 4.70 -9.02
C PHE A 74 6.90 4.35 -7.54
N ILE A 75 6.76 3.06 -7.20
CA ILE A 75 6.59 2.63 -5.81
C ILE A 75 7.78 3.06 -4.96
N ARG A 76 9.01 2.93 -5.47
CA ARG A 76 10.24 3.34 -4.78
C ARG A 76 10.22 4.83 -4.40
N ASP A 77 9.65 5.68 -5.26
CA ASP A 77 9.57 7.13 -5.07
C ASP A 77 8.48 7.56 -4.06
N LEU A 78 7.58 6.65 -3.66
CA LEU A 78 6.52 6.98 -2.71
C LEU A 78 7.09 7.22 -1.30
N PRO A 79 6.79 8.37 -0.65
CA PRO A 79 7.35 8.70 0.65
C PRO A 79 6.79 7.84 1.79
N HIS A 80 5.52 7.42 1.66
CA HIS A 80 4.81 6.64 2.66
C HIS A 80 3.95 5.58 2.01
N LEU A 81 4.07 4.36 2.52
CA LEU A 81 3.30 3.18 2.17
C LEU A 81 2.76 2.52 3.44
N ALA A 82 1.55 1.97 3.36
CA ALA A 82 1.06 0.99 4.30
C ALA A 82 1.18 -0.40 3.65
N LEU A 83 1.89 -1.31 4.32
CA LEU A 83 2.09 -2.67 3.85
C LEU A 83 1.24 -3.60 4.69
N VAL A 84 0.47 -4.48 4.06
CA VAL A 84 -0.19 -5.56 4.81
C VAL A 84 0.88 -6.44 5.45
N ILE A 85 0.72 -6.75 6.74
CA ILE A 85 1.61 -7.66 7.45
C ILE A 85 1.26 -9.09 7.05
N ASN A 86 2.28 -9.89 6.72
CA ASN A 86 2.10 -11.32 6.54
C ASN A 86 1.91 -12.00 7.90
N SER A 87 0.86 -12.82 8.00
CA SER A 87 0.44 -13.46 9.25
C SER A 87 1.40 -14.55 9.75
N HIS A 88 2.27 -15.07 8.88
CA HIS A 88 3.22 -16.13 9.18
C HIS A 88 4.66 -15.62 9.32
N ASP A 89 5.04 -14.61 8.53
CA ASP A 89 6.39 -14.05 8.50
C ASP A 89 6.35 -12.51 8.36
N PRO A 90 6.43 -11.76 9.47
CA PRO A 90 6.30 -10.30 9.46
C PRO A 90 7.34 -9.54 8.62
N ASP A 91 8.43 -10.21 8.22
CA ASP A 91 9.46 -9.61 7.35
C ASP A 91 9.01 -9.55 5.88
N PHE A 92 7.92 -10.22 5.52
CA PHE A 92 7.34 -10.20 4.18
C PHE A 92 6.01 -9.43 4.13
N ILE A 93 5.75 -8.84 2.96
CA ILE A 93 4.45 -8.23 2.68
C ILE A 93 3.37 -9.31 2.58
N GLY A 94 2.25 -9.06 3.26
CA GLY A 94 1.08 -9.91 3.26
C GLY A 94 0.16 -9.67 2.07
N SER A 95 -0.79 -10.59 1.93
CA SER A 95 -1.85 -10.60 0.94
C SER A 95 -3.19 -10.24 1.59
N ILE A 96 -4.25 -10.16 0.77
CA ILE A 96 -5.62 -10.04 1.31
C ILE A 96 -6.02 -11.23 2.18
N LEU A 97 -5.43 -12.42 1.96
CA LEU A 97 -5.70 -13.60 2.78
C LEU A 97 -5.14 -13.45 4.20
N ASP A 98 -4.08 -12.68 4.37
CA ASP A 98 -3.51 -12.38 5.69
C ASP A 98 -4.43 -11.46 6.49
N ILE A 99 -5.08 -10.50 5.81
CA ILE A 99 -6.12 -9.66 6.42
C ILE A 99 -7.25 -10.55 6.96
N GLU A 100 -7.79 -11.43 6.13
CA GLU A 100 -8.87 -12.36 6.52
C GLU A 100 -8.42 -13.30 7.66
N SER A 101 -7.18 -13.80 7.60
CA SER A 101 -6.62 -14.70 8.61
C SER A 101 -6.50 -14.02 9.98
N ILE A 102 -6.05 -12.76 10.02
CA ILE A 102 -5.97 -11.96 11.25
C ILE A 102 -7.38 -11.72 11.82
N GLU A 103 -8.36 -11.37 10.97
CA GLU A 103 -9.74 -11.16 11.40
C GLU A 103 -10.36 -12.43 12.00
N ILE A 104 -10.24 -13.58 11.32
CA ILE A 104 -10.75 -14.86 11.81
C ILE A 104 -10.07 -15.24 13.12
N ALA A 105 -8.75 -15.09 13.22
CA ALA A 105 -8.01 -15.37 14.45
C ALA A 105 -8.52 -14.53 15.63
N LYS A 106 -8.79 -13.24 15.42
CA LYS A 106 -9.35 -12.36 16.45
C LYS A 106 -10.76 -12.75 16.87
N ILE A 107 -11.62 -13.11 15.91
CA ILE A 107 -12.99 -13.58 16.19
C ILE A 107 -12.94 -14.83 17.08
N LEU A 108 -12.09 -15.81 16.74
CA LEU A 108 -11.95 -17.05 17.50
C LEU A 108 -11.39 -16.82 18.92
N GLN A 109 -10.55 -15.80 19.11
CA GLN A 109 -10.01 -15.45 20.44
C GLN A 109 -11.00 -14.67 21.32
N HIS A 110 -12.05 -14.08 20.73
CA HIS A 110 -12.96 -13.15 21.40
C HIS A 110 -14.43 -13.53 21.17
N GLU A 111 -14.82 -14.76 21.53
CA GLU A 111 -16.14 -15.38 21.26
C GLU A 111 -17.39 -14.60 21.77
N SER A 112 -17.23 -13.47 22.48
CA SER A 112 -18.34 -12.66 23.02
C SER A 112 -18.14 -11.14 22.87
N THR A 113 -17.19 -10.70 22.03
CA THR A 113 -16.89 -9.27 21.87
C THR A 113 -17.62 -8.65 20.68
N ASP A 114 -17.92 -7.35 20.78
CA ASP A 114 -18.50 -6.56 19.69
C ASP A 114 -17.60 -6.59 18.44
N LEU A 115 -18.19 -6.84 17.28
CA LEU A 115 -17.51 -6.84 15.99
C LEU A 115 -16.80 -5.50 15.71
N ALA A 116 -17.34 -4.38 16.20
CA ALA A 116 -16.69 -3.07 16.06
C ALA A 116 -15.33 -3.02 16.79
N PHE A 117 -15.22 -3.67 17.95
CA PHE A 117 -13.96 -3.80 18.67
C PHE A 117 -12.98 -4.70 17.92
N ILE A 118 -13.45 -5.84 17.39
CA ILE A 118 -12.61 -6.75 16.59
C ILE A 118 -12.03 -5.98 15.40
N ILE A 119 -12.86 -5.32 14.58
CA ILE A 119 -12.41 -4.53 13.42
C ILE A 119 -11.40 -3.46 13.83
N SER A 120 -11.70 -2.65 14.85
CA SER A 120 -10.82 -1.55 15.25
C SER A 120 -9.49 -2.04 15.83
N SER A 121 -9.48 -3.17 16.54
CA SER A 121 -8.26 -3.77 17.06
C SER A 121 -7.46 -4.46 15.96
N THR A 122 -8.12 -5.12 15.01
CA THR A 122 -7.48 -5.80 13.88
C THR A 122 -6.78 -4.80 12.96
N LYS A 123 -7.43 -3.69 12.62
CA LYS A 123 -6.82 -2.62 11.79
C LYS A 123 -5.46 -2.12 12.30
N LYS A 124 -5.25 -2.11 13.62
CA LYS A 124 -3.98 -1.65 14.24
C LYS A 124 -2.83 -2.65 14.08
N GLU A 125 -3.14 -3.91 13.82
CA GLU A 125 -2.18 -5.01 13.73
C GLU A 125 -1.98 -5.50 12.29
N MET A 126 -2.78 -4.99 11.36
CA MET A 126 -2.78 -5.43 9.96
C MET A 126 -1.71 -4.78 9.09
N TYR A 127 -1.22 -3.60 9.48
CA TYR A 127 -0.38 -2.78 8.62
C TYR A 127 0.92 -2.41 9.30
N SER A 128 2.02 -2.55 8.57
CA SER A 128 3.28 -1.86 8.85
C SER A 128 3.39 -0.65 7.92
N PHE A 129 4.24 0.30 8.29
CA PHE A 129 4.47 1.52 7.50
C PHE A 129 5.94 1.61 7.12
N ALA A 130 6.19 1.95 5.86
CA ALA A 130 7.54 2.08 5.31
C ALA A 130 7.56 3.21 4.26
N SER A 131 8.76 3.66 3.91
CA SER A 131 8.94 4.38 2.65
C SER A 131 8.97 3.40 1.47
N GLY A 132 8.70 3.92 0.27
CA GLY A 132 8.83 3.16 -0.96
C GLY A 132 10.22 2.57 -1.16
N ILE A 133 11.25 3.36 -0.86
CA ILE A 133 12.63 2.92 -0.99
C ILE A 133 12.99 1.80 -0.02
N ASP A 134 12.60 1.92 1.26
CA ASP A 134 12.87 0.87 2.26
C ASP A 134 12.18 -0.44 1.88
N PHE A 135 10.94 -0.35 1.38
CA PHE A 135 10.18 -1.51 0.93
C PHE A 135 10.82 -2.20 -0.28
N ILE A 136 11.17 -1.45 -1.33
CA ILE A 136 11.79 -2.05 -2.53
C ILE A 136 13.17 -2.63 -2.20
N ASP A 137 13.95 -1.96 -1.34
CA ASP A 137 15.26 -2.46 -0.92
C ASP A 137 15.12 -3.73 -0.05
N SER A 138 14.04 -3.88 0.74
CA SER A 138 13.79 -5.11 1.51
C SER A 138 13.42 -6.32 0.66
N LEU A 139 12.98 -6.12 -0.59
CA LEU A 139 12.71 -7.20 -1.54
C LEU A 139 13.97 -7.68 -2.27
N SER A 140 15.09 -6.97 -2.13
CA SER A 140 16.36 -7.32 -2.76
C SER A 140 17.19 -8.22 -1.83
N PRO A 141 17.67 -9.39 -2.32
CA PRO A 141 18.42 -10.35 -1.51
C PRO A 141 19.82 -9.87 -1.08
#